data_AF-A0A3L7ZTJ1-F1
#
_entry.id   AF-A0A3L7ZTJ1-F1
#
_cell.length_a   1.000
_cell.length_b   1.000
_cell.length_c   1.000
_cell.angle_alpha   90.00
_cell.angle_beta   90.00
_cell.angle_gamma   90.00
#
_symmetry.space_group_name_H-M   'P 1'
#
loop_
_entity.id
_entity.type
_entity.pdbx_description
1 polymer ?
#
loop_
_entity_poly.entity_id
_entity_poly.type
_entity_poly.pdbx_seq_one_letter_code
_entity_poly.pdbx_strand_id
1 'polypeptide(L)'
;MKMKKTVCIGYKLVLLLIPLVLSLLSCDGKREYDAMRIVEEWEGKEIIFPDSLSFMRYGIEPVDFSIGTGYKILVYVDSTGCASCKMQLEEWNRFISYVDSVANGSCQYLFFIHTRYPKEMSYVLKNAKFNVPVCIDIDNSLDKINDFPDNILFQTFLLNSENRVVYIGNPVYSSAIQDLYENVLVRDKQKKEEDPKIIVDPAEVNLGSLSLGEEKMAIFELKNNSDELLVIENVSTTCDCASISFDKKPVIVDGSLQVMVTVKPKEIGFFSQTVIVKSNISNFVKLRVVGHVNN
;
A
#
# COMPACT_ATOMS: atom_id res chain seq x y z
N MET A 1 -83.87 6.62 25.07
CA MET A 1 -83.62 7.50 26.23
C MET A 1 -82.33 7.05 26.92
N LYS A 2 -81.43 8.00 27.25
CA LYS A 2 -80.10 7.89 27.89
C LYS A 2 -78.85 7.55 27.04
N MET A 3 -78.32 8.62 26.42
CA MET A 3 -76.96 9.20 26.53
C MET A 3 -75.67 8.36 26.65
N LYS A 4 -74.79 8.60 25.65
CA LYS A 4 -73.34 8.89 25.66
C LYS A 4 -72.42 8.24 26.70
N LYS A 5 -71.38 7.56 26.20
CA LYS A 5 -69.96 7.84 26.55
C LYS A 5 -69.07 7.67 25.33
N THR A 6 -68.45 8.78 24.92
CA THR A 6 -67.30 8.84 24.03
C THR A 6 -66.08 8.32 24.81
N VAL A 7 -65.31 7.39 24.25
CA VAL A 7 -63.94 7.14 24.69
C VAL A 7 -63.08 6.94 23.44
N CYS A 8 -62.16 7.88 23.22
CA CYS A 8 -61.03 7.77 22.32
C CYS A 8 -60.17 6.54 22.73
N ILE A 9 -60.06 5.56 21.84
CA ILE A 9 -58.99 4.56 21.85
C ILE A 9 -58.35 4.75 20.48
N GLY A 10 -57.37 5.63 20.31
CA GLY A 10 -56.13 5.67 21.06
C GLY A 10 -55.08 5.04 20.17
N TYR A 11 -54.28 5.89 19.52
CA TYR A 11 -53.15 5.66 18.60
C TYR A 11 -52.01 4.79 19.20
N LYS A 12 -52.33 3.72 19.92
CA LYS A 12 -51.37 2.93 20.71
C LYS A 12 -50.83 1.69 19.99
N LEU A 13 -51.33 1.34 18.81
CA LEU A 13 -50.86 0.13 18.10
C LEU A 13 -49.81 0.39 17.01
N VAL A 14 -49.54 1.64 16.62
CA VAL A 14 -48.57 1.96 15.54
C VAL A 14 -47.20 2.38 16.09
N LEU A 15 -47.10 2.74 17.37
CA LEU A 15 -45.85 3.23 17.98
C LEU A 15 -44.94 2.15 18.60
N LEU A 16 -45.35 0.87 18.59
CA LEU A 16 -44.56 -0.23 19.18
C LEU A 16 -43.73 -1.04 18.16
N LEU A 17 -43.86 -0.76 16.86
CA LEU A 17 -43.05 -1.42 15.82
C LEU A 17 -41.85 -0.58 15.33
N ILE A 18 -41.79 0.70 15.71
CA ILE A 18 -40.71 1.62 15.29
C ILE A 18 -39.40 1.45 16.08
N PRO A 19 -39.37 1.03 17.38
CA PRO A 19 -38.09 0.82 18.07
C PRO A 19 -37.37 -0.46 17.64
N LEU A 20 -38.09 -1.45 17.08
CA LEU A 20 -37.52 -2.76 16.71
C LEU A 20 -36.80 -2.73 15.35
N VAL A 21 -37.15 -1.78 14.48
CA VAL A 21 -36.50 -1.59 13.17
C VAL A 21 -35.25 -0.70 13.29
N LEU A 22 -35.22 0.25 14.22
CA LEU A 22 -34.05 1.11 14.46
C LEU A 22 -32.92 0.42 15.23
N SER A 23 -33.19 -0.66 15.96
CA SER A 23 -32.16 -1.44 16.67
C SER A 23 -31.29 -2.31 15.76
N LEU A 24 -31.73 -2.59 14.52
CA LEU A 24 -30.94 -3.40 13.57
C LEU A 24 -29.91 -2.57 12.80
N LEU A 25 -30.13 -1.26 12.62
CA LEU A 25 -29.18 -0.37 11.95
C LEU A 25 -28.07 0.17 12.89
N SER A 26 -28.31 0.17 14.20
CA SER A 26 -27.39 0.78 15.16
C SER A 26 -26.17 -0.08 15.49
N CYS A 27 -26.26 -1.40 15.33
CA CYS A 27 -25.14 -2.31 15.62
C CYS A 27 -24.15 -2.41 14.44
N ASP A 28 -24.65 -2.39 13.20
CA ASP A 28 -23.78 -2.46 12.02
C ASP A 28 -23.05 -1.14 11.78
N GLY A 29 -23.73 0.01 11.88
CA GLY A 29 -23.08 1.31 11.69
C GLY A 29 -21.98 1.61 12.72
N LYS A 30 -22.11 1.12 13.95
CA LYS A 30 -21.07 1.26 14.98
C LYS A 30 -19.84 0.41 14.65
N ARG A 31 -20.04 -0.85 14.21
CA ARG A 31 -18.94 -1.76 13.83
C ARG A 31 -18.20 -1.26 12.59
N GLU A 32 -18.93 -0.74 11.61
CA GLU A 32 -18.36 -0.14 10.39
C GLU A 32 -17.53 1.10 10.73
N TYR A 33 -18.03 1.98 11.59
CA TYR A 33 -17.29 3.15 12.07
C TYR A 33 -16.03 2.78 12.86
N ASP A 34 -16.11 1.78 13.74
CA ASP A 34 -14.96 1.28 14.49
C ASP A 34 -13.90 0.65 13.58
N ALA A 35 -14.31 -0.07 12.53
CA ALA A 35 -13.40 -0.62 11.52
C ALA A 35 -12.71 0.47 10.70
N MET A 36 -13.46 1.47 10.23
CA MET A 36 -12.92 2.57 9.43
C MET A 36 -11.88 3.37 10.23
N ARG A 37 -12.14 3.64 11.51
CA ARG A 37 -11.18 4.32 12.40
C ARG A 37 -9.87 3.54 12.55
N ILE A 38 -9.94 2.22 12.71
CA ILE A 38 -8.74 1.37 12.77
C ILE A 38 -7.97 1.44 11.45
N VAL A 39 -8.65 1.39 10.30
CA VAL A 39 -7.99 1.50 8.99
C VAL A 39 -7.26 2.84 8.85
N GLU A 40 -7.93 3.95 9.15
CA GLU A 40 -7.36 5.30 9.08
C GLU A 40 -6.16 5.50 10.01
N GLU A 41 -6.20 4.92 11.21
CA GLU A 41 -5.11 5.02 12.19
C GLU A 41 -3.85 4.27 11.75
N TRP A 42 -4.03 3.12 11.10
CA TRP A 42 -2.92 2.22 10.78
C TRP A 42 -2.31 2.46 9.40
N GLU A 43 -3.03 3.06 8.46
CA GLU A 43 -2.49 3.37 7.13
C GLU A 43 -1.22 4.25 7.23
N GLY A 44 -0.12 3.80 6.62
CA GLY A 44 1.17 4.49 6.62
C GLY A 44 1.97 4.42 7.92
N LYS A 45 1.40 3.87 9.01
CA LYS A 45 2.12 3.65 10.28
C LYS A 45 3.25 2.65 10.07
N GLU A 46 4.41 2.94 10.65
CA GLU A 46 5.59 2.07 10.58
C GLU A 46 5.53 0.99 11.66
N ILE A 47 5.77 -0.26 11.28
CA ILE A 47 5.94 -1.36 12.23
C ILE A 47 7.38 -1.38 12.71
N ILE A 48 7.56 -1.31 14.03
CA ILE A 48 8.86 -1.41 14.68
C ILE A 48 9.07 -2.85 15.13
N PHE A 49 10.11 -3.49 14.59
CA PHE A 49 10.50 -4.85 14.98
C PHE A 49 11.50 -4.84 16.15
N PRO A 50 11.39 -5.78 17.10
CA PRO A 50 12.39 -5.97 18.16
C PRO A 50 13.80 -6.26 17.62
N ASP A 51 14.83 -5.85 18.36
CA ASP A 51 16.25 -6.03 17.98
C ASP A 51 16.66 -7.51 17.85
N SER A 52 16.06 -8.38 18.68
CA SER A 52 16.37 -9.81 18.70
C SER A 52 15.18 -10.64 18.24
N LEU A 53 15.27 -11.16 17.02
CA LEU A 53 14.25 -12.04 16.43
C LEU A 53 14.83 -13.43 16.20
N SER A 54 14.06 -14.46 16.54
CA SER A 54 14.42 -15.86 16.28
C SER A 54 13.26 -16.54 15.57
N PHE A 55 13.46 -16.78 14.27
CA PHE A 55 12.50 -17.52 13.46
C PHE A 55 12.77 -19.02 13.52
N MET A 56 11.69 -19.78 13.57
CA MET A 56 11.73 -21.22 13.70
C MET A 56 10.74 -21.86 12.73
N ARG A 57 11.21 -22.86 12.00
CA ARG A 57 10.32 -23.77 11.26
C ARG A 57 9.53 -24.62 12.26
N TYR A 58 8.23 -24.72 12.03
CA TYR A 58 7.29 -25.41 12.92
C TYR A 58 7.36 -24.97 14.39
N GLY A 59 7.86 -23.75 14.66
CA GLY A 59 8.01 -23.21 16.01
C GLY A 59 9.07 -23.88 16.89
N ILE A 60 9.94 -24.73 16.34
CA ILE A 60 10.98 -25.44 17.12
C ILE A 60 12.34 -25.58 16.44
N GLU A 61 12.41 -25.53 15.11
CA GLU A 61 13.66 -25.72 14.37
C GLU A 61 14.20 -24.35 13.94
N PRO A 62 15.28 -23.83 14.54
CA PRO A 62 15.82 -22.52 14.18
C PRO A 62 16.19 -22.46 12.70
N VAL A 63 15.89 -21.34 12.06
CA VAL A 63 16.26 -21.09 10.66
C VAL A 63 16.99 -19.75 10.54
N ASP A 64 17.93 -19.69 9.61
CA ASP A 64 18.52 -18.41 9.19
C ASP A 64 17.49 -17.67 8.35
N PHE A 65 16.79 -16.74 8.98
CA PHE A 65 15.71 -15.96 8.38
C PHE A 65 15.78 -14.54 8.92
N SER A 66 16.01 -13.59 8.03
CA SER A 66 16.04 -12.16 8.32
C SER A 66 14.86 -11.46 7.64
N ILE A 67 14.41 -10.36 8.24
CA ILE A 67 13.36 -9.53 7.66
C ILE A 67 13.94 -8.79 6.45
N GLY A 68 13.34 -9.01 5.28
CA GLY A 68 13.78 -8.43 4.01
C GLY A 68 13.23 -7.02 3.77
N THR A 69 13.75 -6.36 2.73
CA THR A 69 13.37 -4.99 2.34
C THR A 69 12.25 -4.95 1.30
N GLY A 70 11.67 -6.08 0.92
CA GLY A 70 10.56 -6.17 -0.05
C GLY A 70 9.19 -5.96 0.59
N TYR A 71 8.12 -6.29 -0.12
CA TYR A 71 6.80 -6.37 0.50
C TYR A 71 6.77 -7.49 1.55
N LYS A 72 6.05 -7.25 2.65
CA LYS A 72 5.91 -8.22 3.74
C LYS A 72 4.45 -8.33 4.13
N ILE A 73 3.98 -9.54 4.43
CA ILE A 73 2.71 -9.73 5.13
C ILE A 73 3.05 -10.13 6.56
N LEU A 74 2.79 -9.22 7.49
CA LEU A 74 2.91 -9.45 8.92
C LEU A 74 1.60 -9.98 9.47
N VAL A 75 1.66 -11.10 10.17
CA VAL A 75 0.54 -11.69 10.91
C VAL A 75 0.95 -11.78 12.36
N TYR A 76 0.28 -11.00 13.21
CA TYR A 76 0.41 -11.12 14.66
C TYR A 76 -0.71 -12.01 15.19
N VAL A 77 -0.36 -12.95 16.07
CA VAL A 77 -1.32 -13.88 16.68
C VAL A 77 -1.10 -13.89 18.18
N ASP A 78 -2.09 -13.39 18.93
CA ASP A 78 -2.21 -13.69 20.36
C ASP A 78 -2.94 -15.02 20.55
N SER A 79 -2.16 -16.04 20.89
CA SER A 79 -2.62 -17.41 21.10
C SER A 79 -2.84 -17.75 22.58
N THR A 80 -3.01 -16.75 23.45
CA THR A 80 -3.42 -16.99 24.85
C THR A 80 -4.81 -17.63 25.00
N GLY A 81 -5.54 -17.88 23.90
CA GLY A 81 -6.78 -18.68 23.80
C GLY A 81 -6.72 -19.84 22.77
N CYS A 82 -7.88 -20.26 22.22
CA CYS A 82 -7.96 -21.36 21.24
C CYS A 82 -7.26 -20.98 19.90
N ALA A 83 -5.96 -21.23 19.83
CA ALA A 83 -5.09 -20.72 18.78
C ALA A 83 -5.28 -21.39 17.41
N SER A 84 -5.58 -22.69 17.41
CA SER A 84 -5.60 -23.51 16.19
C SER A 84 -6.72 -23.12 15.21
N CYS A 85 -7.92 -22.77 15.69
CA CYS A 85 -9.05 -22.38 14.84
C CYS A 85 -8.97 -20.92 14.35
N LYS A 86 -8.29 -20.06 15.12
CA LYS A 86 -8.15 -18.62 14.85
C LYS A 86 -7.05 -18.31 13.84
N MET A 87 -6.04 -19.18 13.73
CA MET A 87 -4.91 -18.94 12.83
C MET A 87 -5.19 -19.28 11.37
N GLN A 88 -6.19 -20.13 11.06
CA GLN A 88 -6.54 -20.51 9.68
C GLN A 88 -5.33 -20.99 8.85
N LEU A 89 -4.43 -21.79 9.46
CA LEU A 89 -3.16 -22.18 8.84
C LEU A 89 -3.31 -22.87 7.47
N GLU A 90 -4.41 -23.60 7.28
CA GLU A 90 -4.73 -24.23 5.99
C GLU A 90 -5.04 -23.20 4.91
N GLU A 91 -5.84 -22.18 5.22
CA GLU A 91 -6.13 -21.09 4.29
C GLU A 91 -4.89 -20.23 4.02
N TRP A 92 -4.03 -20.02 5.03
CA TRP A 92 -2.75 -19.36 4.82
C TRP A 92 -1.84 -20.16 3.89
N ASN A 93 -1.74 -21.47 4.03
CA ASN A 93 -0.98 -22.29 3.08
C ASN A 93 -1.50 -22.11 1.65
N ARG A 94 -2.83 -22.05 1.44
CA ARG A 94 -3.43 -21.81 0.12
C ARG A 94 -3.11 -20.42 -0.41
N PHE A 95 -3.34 -19.40 0.41
CA PHE A 95 -3.11 -18.00 0.04
C PHE A 95 -1.62 -17.76 -0.30
N ILE A 96 -0.70 -18.26 0.53
CA ILE A 96 0.74 -18.14 0.30
C ILE A 96 1.15 -18.85 -0.99
N SER A 97 0.67 -20.08 -1.21
CA SER A 97 0.97 -20.82 -2.44
C SER A 97 0.46 -20.07 -3.68
N TYR A 98 -0.73 -19.46 -3.59
CA TYR A 98 -1.28 -18.65 -4.66
C TYR A 98 -0.44 -17.39 -4.90
N VAL A 99 -0.19 -16.57 -3.87
CA VAL A 99 0.59 -15.34 -3.97
C VAL A 99 2.00 -15.63 -4.50
N ASP A 100 2.68 -16.66 -4.02
CA ASP A 100 4.00 -17.04 -4.52
C ASP A 100 3.97 -17.46 -5.99
N SER A 101 2.89 -18.09 -6.45
CA SER A 101 2.72 -18.49 -7.86
C SER A 101 2.48 -17.30 -8.81
N VAL A 102 1.78 -16.26 -8.36
CA VAL A 102 1.42 -15.11 -9.21
C VAL A 102 2.36 -13.91 -9.04
N ALA A 103 2.97 -13.77 -7.86
CA ALA A 103 3.89 -12.69 -7.53
C ALA A 103 5.36 -13.14 -7.56
N ASN A 104 5.64 -14.41 -7.92
CA ASN A 104 6.98 -15.01 -8.07
C ASN A 104 7.91 -14.65 -6.89
N GLY A 105 7.43 -14.91 -5.67
CA GLY A 105 8.19 -14.73 -4.41
C GLY A 105 8.53 -13.29 -4.01
N SER A 106 7.78 -12.28 -4.49
CA SER A 106 8.03 -10.85 -4.17
C SER A 106 7.64 -10.42 -2.75
N CYS A 107 6.98 -11.30 -2.00
CA CYS A 107 6.43 -11.02 -0.68
C CYS A 107 7.01 -11.98 0.35
N GLN A 108 7.47 -11.45 1.48
CA GLN A 108 7.88 -12.25 2.63
C GLN A 108 6.75 -12.36 3.64
N TYR A 109 6.55 -13.54 4.21
CA TYR A 109 5.52 -13.77 5.23
C TYR A 109 6.14 -13.82 6.62
N LEU A 110 5.66 -12.96 7.53
CA LEU A 110 6.17 -12.80 8.88
C LEU A 110 5.08 -13.18 9.87
N PHE A 111 5.18 -14.37 10.47
CA PHE A 111 4.25 -14.82 11.49
C PHE A 111 4.85 -14.64 12.87
N PHE A 112 4.25 -13.78 13.69
CA PHE A 112 4.60 -13.56 15.09
C PHE A 112 3.51 -14.15 15.97
N ILE A 113 3.89 -15.13 16.79
CA ILE A 113 2.94 -15.89 17.60
C ILE A 113 3.29 -15.68 19.07
N HIS A 114 2.49 -14.88 19.76
CA HIS A 114 2.55 -14.78 21.20
C HIS A 114 1.81 -15.96 21.82
N THR A 115 2.52 -16.82 22.57
CA THR A 115 1.93 -18.02 23.18
C THR A 115 2.53 -18.34 24.54
N ARG A 116 1.69 -18.84 25.46
CA ARG A 116 2.14 -19.46 26.71
C ARG A 116 2.50 -20.94 26.54
N TYR A 117 2.14 -21.55 25.41
CA TYR A 117 2.25 -22.99 25.17
C TYR A 117 3.03 -23.29 23.88
N PRO A 118 4.33 -22.95 23.79
CA PRO A 118 5.12 -23.08 22.56
C PRO A 118 5.20 -24.52 22.05
N LYS A 119 5.21 -25.51 22.96
CA LYS A 119 5.17 -26.93 22.59
C LYS A 119 3.88 -27.28 21.87
N GLU A 120 2.71 -26.90 22.41
CA GLU A 120 1.41 -27.13 21.77
C GLU A 120 1.33 -26.46 20.41
N MET A 121 1.79 -25.21 20.32
CA MET A 121 1.86 -24.49 19.05
C MET A 121 2.71 -25.23 18.02
N SER A 122 3.85 -25.81 18.42
CA SER A 122 4.67 -26.60 17.50
C SER A 122 3.92 -27.81 16.92
N TYR A 123 3.08 -28.48 17.71
CA TYR A 123 2.24 -29.58 17.21
C TYR A 123 1.20 -29.08 16.21
N VAL A 124 0.56 -27.93 16.48
CA VAL A 124 -0.41 -27.31 15.58
C VAL A 124 0.24 -26.97 14.23
N LEU A 125 1.40 -26.32 14.22
CA LEU A 125 2.13 -25.94 13.02
C LEU A 125 2.57 -27.18 12.21
N LYS A 126 3.09 -28.23 12.88
CA LYS A 126 3.48 -29.49 12.23
C LYS A 126 2.29 -30.21 11.60
N ASN A 127 1.18 -30.34 12.34
CA ASN A 127 -0.02 -31.02 11.85
C ASN A 127 -0.63 -30.30 10.65
N ALA A 128 -0.61 -28.96 10.65
CA ALA A 128 -1.02 -28.14 9.51
C ALA A 128 -0.01 -28.14 8.35
N LYS A 129 1.16 -28.78 8.52
CA LYS A 129 2.29 -28.75 7.58
C LYS A 129 2.71 -27.32 7.20
N PHE A 130 2.55 -26.38 8.14
CA PHE A 130 2.84 -24.97 7.93
C PHE A 130 4.36 -24.74 7.97
N ASN A 131 4.99 -24.71 6.80
CA ASN A 131 6.45 -24.70 6.66
C ASN A 131 7.07 -23.30 6.68
N VAL A 132 6.24 -22.25 6.68
CA VAL A 132 6.70 -20.86 6.78
C VAL A 132 7.35 -20.66 8.17
N PRO A 133 8.56 -20.09 8.25
CA PRO A 133 9.19 -19.75 9.53
C PRO A 133 8.32 -18.83 10.37
N VAL A 134 8.20 -19.12 11.67
CA VAL A 134 7.44 -18.31 12.63
C VAL A 134 8.34 -17.79 13.74
N CYS A 135 8.07 -16.60 14.27
CA CYS A 135 8.67 -16.09 15.48
C CYS A 135 7.75 -16.42 16.67
N ILE A 136 8.24 -17.23 17.61
CA ILE A 136 7.52 -17.51 18.87
C ILE A 136 7.86 -16.40 19.88
N ASP A 137 6.99 -15.40 19.95
CA ASP A 137 7.20 -14.18 20.76
C ASP A 137 6.65 -14.35 22.18
N ILE A 138 7.39 -15.08 23.01
CA ILE A 138 6.98 -15.41 24.40
C ILE A 138 6.72 -14.14 25.22
N ASP A 139 7.52 -13.10 25.01
CA ASP A 139 7.47 -11.87 25.81
C ASP A 139 6.45 -10.84 25.29
N ASN A 140 5.73 -11.18 24.21
CA ASN A 140 4.83 -10.27 23.50
C ASN A 140 5.54 -8.96 23.09
N SER A 141 6.81 -9.07 22.73
CA SER A 141 7.71 -7.95 22.48
C SER A 141 7.27 -7.09 21.30
N LEU A 142 6.74 -7.71 20.23
CA LEU A 142 6.31 -6.97 19.04
C LEU A 142 5.08 -6.10 19.34
N ASP A 143 4.08 -6.68 20.00
CA ASP A 143 2.83 -6.00 20.31
C ASP A 143 3.01 -4.90 21.37
N LYS A 144 3.83 -5.14 22.40
CA LYS A 144 4.17 -4.12 23.41
C LYS A 144 4.75 -2.83 22.82
N ILE A 145 5.41 -2.91 21.66
CA ILE A 145 6.01 -1.76 20.98
C ILE A 145 5.00 -1.08 20.04
N ASN A 146 4.16 -1.85 19.35
CA ASN A 146 3.31 -1.34 18.26
C ASN A 146 1.86 -1.08 18.66
N ASP A 147 1.40 -1.72 19.76
CA ASP A 147 0.04 -1.66 20.31
C ASP A 147 -1.02 -2.11 19.29
N PHE A 148 -0.99 -3.38 18.89
CA PHE A 148 -1.85 -3.88 17.81
C PHE A 148 -3.34 -3.89 18.20
N PRO A 149 -4.27 -3.80 17.23
CA PRO A 149 -5.69 -3.90 17.54
C PRO A 149 -6.05 -5.25 18.16
N ASP A 150 -6.90 -5.24 19.19
CA ASP A 150 -7.40 -6.46 19.85
C ASP A 150 -8.21 -7.37 18.92
N ASN A 151 -8.84 -6.79 17.90
CA ASN A 151 -9.67 -7.53 16.97
C ASN A 151 -8.81 -8.28 15.96
N ILE A 152 -8.88 -9.61 16.00
CA ILE A 152 -8.11 -10.53 15.14
C ILE A 152 -8.21 -10.24 13.63
N LEU A 153 -9.32 -9.65 13.16
CA LEU A 153 -9.47 -9.29 11.75
C LEU A 153 -8.48 -8.19 11.31
N PHE A 154 -7.95 -7.42 12.26
CA PHE A 154 -7.03 -6.29 12.05
C PHE A 154 -5.62 -6.56 12.59
N GLN A 155 -5.26 -7.82 12.86
CA GLN A 155 -3.89 -8.22 13.29
C GLN A 155 -3.04 -8.74 12.12
N THR A 156 -3.36 -8.30 10.90
CA THR A 156 -2.65 -8.67 9.67
C THR A 156 -2.41 -7.45 8.83
N PHE A 157 -1.18 -7.29 8.35
CA PHE A 157 -0.71 -6.06 7.72
C PHE A 157 0.11 -6.38 6.47
N LEU A 158 -0.20 -5.73 5.35
CA LEU A 158 0.69 -5.64 4.20
C LEU A 158 1.63 -4.46 4.44
N LEU A 159 2.94 -4.71 4.43
CA LEU A 159 3.98 -3.72 4.68
C LEU A 159 4.82 -3.48 3.43
N ASN A 160 5.15 -2.23 3.16
CA ASN A 160 6.11 -1.84 2.11
C ASN A 160 7.58 -2.05 2.56
N SER A 161 8.52 -1.62 1.73
CA SER A 161 9.97 -1.73 1.99
C SER A 161 10.47 -0.97 3.22
N GLU A 162 9.70 0.02 3.67
CA GLU A 162 9.99 0.85 4.85
C GLU A 162 9.25 0.36 6.11
N ASN A 163 8.69 -0.85 6.07
CA ASN A 163 7.84 -1.42 7.13
C ASN A 163 6.57 -0.60 7.42
N ARG A 164 6.16 0.28 6.50
CA ARG A 164 4.91 1.03 6.63
C ARG A 164 3.73 0.21 6.14
N VAL A 165 2.63 0.27 6.88
CA VAL A 165 1.37 -0.39 6.57
C VAL A 165 0.77 0.20 5.30
N VAL A 166 0.58 -0.64 4.29
CA VAL A 166 -0.13 -0.34 3.04
C VAL A 166 -1.61 -0.71 3.19
N TYR A 167 -1.87 -1.90 3.75
CA TYR A 167 -3.21 -2.34 4.09
C TYR A 167 -3.21 -3.08 5.43
N ILE A 168 -4.32 -2.95 6.14
CA ILE A 168 -4.64 -3.70 7.34
C ILE A 168 -5.88 -4.55 7.08
N GLY A 169 -5.84 -5.79 7.56
CA GLY A 169 -6.91 -6.75 7.35
C GLY A 169 -6.38 -8.14 7.02
N ASN A 170 -7.14 -9.17 7.38
CA ASN A 170 -6.72 -10.55 7.13
C ASN A 170 -7.29 -11.09 5.81
N PRO A 171 -6.44 -11.37 4.79
CA PRO A 171 -6.89 -11.80 3.47
C PRO A 171 -7.53 -13.19 3.47
N VAL A 172 -7.23 -14.04 4.46
CA VAL A 172 -7.81 -15.40 4.51
C VAL A 172 -9.28 -15.41 4.97
N TYR A 173 -9.78 -14.29 5.50
CA TYR A 173 -11.18 -14.14 5.91
C TYR A 173 -12.02 -13.32 4.92
N SER A 174 -11.40 -12.63 3.96
CA SER A 174 -12.09 -11.68 3.09
C SER A 174 -11.45 -11.63 1.71
N SER A 175 -12.20 -12.06 0.69
CA SER A 175 -11.78 -11.98 -0.71
C SER A 175 -11.50 -10.53 -1.13
N ALA A 176 -12.25 -9.54 -0.61
CA ALA A 176 -12.00 -8.14 -0.92
C ALA A 176 -10.65 -7.65 -0.40
N ILE A 177 -10.21 -8.11 0.78
CA ILE A 177 -8.87 -7.79 1.31
C ILE A 177 -7.80 -8.53 0.52
N GLN A 178 -8.05 -9.79 0.16
CA GLN A 178 -7.18 -10.55 -0.72
C GLN A 178 -6.96 -9.81 -2.06
N ASP A 179 -8.01 -9.32 -2.71
CA ASP A 179 -7.90 -8.54 -3.96
C ASP A 179 -7.03 -7.28 -3.79
N LEU A 180 -7.14 -6.59 -2.64
CA LEU A 180 -6.30 -5.42 -2.36
C LEU A 180 -4.81 -5.79 -2.29
N TYR A 181 -4.48 -6.91 -1.63
CA TYR A 181 -3.11 -7.38 -1.49
C TYR A 181 -2.54 -7.80 -2.85
N GLU A 182 -3.31 -8.58 -3.61
CA GLU A 182 -2.93 -9.02 -4.96
C GLU A 182 -2.65 -7.85 -5.88
N ASN A 183 -3.50 -6.82 -5.87
CA ASN A 183 -3.32 -5.63 -6.69
C ASN A 183 -1.98 -4.93 -6.40
N VAL A 184 -1.52 -4.90 -5.15
CA VAL A 184 -0.22 -4.30 -4.83
C VAL A 184 0.92 -5.23 -5.24
N LEU A 185 0.86 -6.50 -4.81
CA LEU A 185 1.94 -7.47 -4.98
C LEU A 185 2.20 -7.83 -6.45
N VAL A 186 1.15 -7.81 -7.30
CA VAL A 186 1.24 -8.11 -8.74
C VAL A 186 1.51 -6.84 -9.55
N ARG A 187 0.81 -5.71 -9.30
CA ARG A 187 0.95 -4.50 -10.15
C ARG A 187 2.24 -3.74 -9.93
N ASP A 188 2.78 -3.72 -8.71
CA ASP A 188 4.09 -3.09 -8.49
C ASP A 188 5.23 -3.87 -9.16
N LYS A 189 5.05 -5.17 -9.39
CA LYS A 189 5.94 -5.96 -10.25
C LYS A 189 5.75 -5.64 -11.73
N GLN A 190 4.51 -5.47 -12.21
CA GLN A 190 4.27 -5.04 -13.60
C GLN A 190 4.86 -3.65 -13.89
N LYS A 191 4.92 -2.75 -12.90
CA LYS A 191 5.68 -1.48 -13.00
C LYS A 191 7.21 -1.66 -13.07
N LYS A 192 7.72 -2.85 -12.75
CA LYS A 192 9.16 -3.16 -12.64
C LYS A 192 9.66 -4.13 -13.73
N GLU A 193 8.77 -4.76 -14.48
CA GLU A 193 9.09 -5.81 -15.48
C GLU A 193 8.65 -5.51 -16.94
N GLU A 194 7.98 -4.38 -17.23
CA GLU A 194 7.89 -3.89 -18.62
C GLU A 194 9.04 -2.93 -18.90
N ASP A 195 9.80 -3.17 -19.98
CA ASP A 195 10.74 -2.17 -20.49
C ASP A 195 10.00 -0.83 -20.64
N PRO A 196 10.57 0.28 -20.19
CA PRO A 196 9.86 1.55 -20.20
C PRO A 196 9.47 1.89 -21.63
N LYS A 197 8.16 2.04 -21.88
CA LYS A 197 7.59 2.41 -23.20
C LYS A 197 8.16 3.72 -23.75
N ILE A 198 8.69 4.57 -22.87
CA ILE A 198 9.44 5.77 -23.20
C ILE A 198 10.73 5.75 -22.39
N ILE A 199 11.87 5.70 -23.07
CA ILE A 199 13.20 5.83 -22.45
C ILE A 199 13.58 7.31 -22.44
N VAL A 200 14.10 7.79 -21.31
CA VAL A 200 14.54 9.18 -21.13
C VAL A 200 16.02 9.23 -20.84
N ASP A 201 16.76 10.06 -21.60
CA ASP A 201 18.17 10.30 -21.34
C ASP A 201 18.55 11.77 -21.64
N PRO A 202 19.09 12.53 -20.67
CA PRO A 202 19.12 12.22 -19.23
C PRO A 202 17.74 12.47 -18.60
N ALA A 203 17.40 11.82 -17.48
CA ALA A 203 16.15 12.14 -16.74
C ALA A 203 16.27 13.40 -15.86
N GLU A 204 17.50 13.85 -15.60
CA GLU A 204 17.81 15.08 -14.88
C GLU A 204 18.91 15.87 -15.59
N VAL A 205 18.73 17.19 -15.67
CA VAL A 205 19.78 18.12 -16.12
C VAL A 205 20.09 19.13 -15.01
N ASN A 206 21.36 19.24 -14.65
CA ASN A 206 21.85 20.30 -13.77
C ASN A 206 22.36 21.47 -14.62
N LEU A 207 21.68 22.62 -14.51
CA LEU A 207 22.04 23.85 -15.21
C LEU A 207 23.20 24.60 -14.54
N GLY A 208 23.72 24.13 -13.40
CA GLY A 208 24.80 24.76 -12.66
C GLY A 208 24.37 26.08 -12.02
N SER A 209 25.28 27.05 -12.00
CA SER A 209 24.98 28.41 -11.53
C SER A 209 24.45 29.30 -12.65
N LEU A 210 23.39 30.04 -12.35
CA LEU A 210 22.78 31.06 -13.21
C LEU A 210 22.72 32.40 -12.47
N SER A 211 22.76 33.50 -13.20
CA SER A 211 22.46 34.83 -12.65
C SER A 211 20.95 35.08 -12.66
N LEU A 212 20.45 35.95 -11.79
CA LEU A 212 19.04 36.34 -11.79
C LEU A 212 18.61 36.88 -13.18
N GLY A 213 17.57 36.30 -13.77
CA GLY A 213 17.09 36.66 -15.11
C GLY A 213 17.87 36.07 -16.30
N GLU A 214 18.96 35.34 -16.07
CA GLU A 214 19.67 34.57 -17.10
C GLU A 214 18.79 33.42 -17.60
N GLU A 215 18.82 33.15 -18.90
CA GLU A 215 18.10 32.03 -19.51
C GLU A 215 19.05 30.89 -19.85
N LYS A 216 18.72 29.67 -19.39
CA LYS A 216 19.50 28.48 -19.73
C LYS A 216 18.59 27.31 -20.06
N MET A 217 19.02 26.49 -21.02
CA MET A 217 18.23 25.42 -21.59
C MET A 217 18.72 24.05 -21.12
N ALA A 218 17.78 23.20 -20.73
CA ALA A 218 17.96 21.76 -20.56
C ALA A 218 17.31 21.01 -21.72
N ILE A 219 17.97 19.96 -22.21
CA ILE A 219 17.47 19.12 -23.31
C ILE A 219 17.30 17.70 -22.78
N PHE A 220 16.12 17.13 -23.00
CA PHE A 220 15.77 15.76 -22.63
C PHE A 220 15.45 14.97 -23.90
N GLU A 221 16.12 13.85 -24.13
CA GLU A 221 15.78 12.94 -25.21
C GLU A 221 14.77 11.90 -24.72
N LEU A 222 13.63 11.81 -25.42
CA LEU A 222 12.59 10.80 -25.18
C LEU A 222 12.58 9.85 -26.38
N LYS A 223 13.01 8.60 -26.16
CA LYS A 223 12.96 7.54 -27.16
C LYS A 223 11.69 6.71 -27.00
N ASN A 224 10.95 6.52 -28.09
CA ASN A 224 9.81 5.61 -28.14
C ASN A 224 10.28 4.16 -28.16
N ASN A 225 10.06 3.45 -27.06
CA ASN A 225 10.42 2.04 -26.88
C ASN A 225 9.15 1.18 -26.72
N SER A 226 8.07 1.57 -27.42
CA SER A 226 6.81 0.83 -27.48
C SER A 226 6.56 0.27 -28.88
N ASP A 227 5.45 -0.44 -29.04
CA ASP A 227 4.95 -0.98 -30.31
C ASP A 227 3.97 -0.04 -31.04
N GLU A 228 3.75 1.18 -30.53
CA GLU A 228 2.81 2.16 -31.07
C GLU A 228 3.47 3.53 -31.35
N LEU A 229 2.75 4.42 -32.06
CA LEU A 229 3.19 5.81 -32.25
C LEU A 229 3.11 6.59 -30.92
N LEU A 230 4.20 7.23 -30.53
CA LEU A 230 4.24 8.12 -29.37
C LEU A 230 3.72 9.51 -29.76
N VAL A 231 2.67 9.96 -29.08
CA VAL A 231 2.12 11.32 -29.17
C VAL A 231 2.18 11.97 -27.80
N ILE A 232 2.88 13.12 -27.71
CA ILE A 232 2.82 13.95 -26.51
C ILE A 232 1.49 14.71 -26.49
N GLU A 233 0.66 14.40 -25.51
CA GLU A 233 -0.63 15.07 -25.30
C GLU A 233 -0.47 16.43 -24.62
N ASN A 234 0.40 16.49 -23.61
CA ASN A 234 0.62 17.69 -22.83
C ASN A 234 2.00 17.66 -22.15
N VAL A 235 2.60 18.83 -21.96
CA VAL A 235 3.77 19.00 -21.11
C VAL A 235 3.52 20.17 -20.16
N SER A 236 3.73 19.94 -18.86
CA SER A 236 3.46 20.93 -17.81
C SER A 236 4.64 21.08 -16.86
N THR A 237 4.77 22.25 -16.24
CA THR A 237 5.79 22.58 -15.24
C THR A 237 5.14 22.91 -13.90
N THR A 238 5.84 22.62 -12.80
CA THR A 238 5.47 23.07 -11.44
C THR A 238 5.77 24.55 -11.15
N CYS A 239 6.53 25.25 -11.99
CA CYS A 239 6.85 26.68 -11.87
C CYS A 239 6.54 27.43 -13.18
N ASP A 240 6.22 28.71 -13.06
CA ASP A 240 6.02 29.65 -14.18
C ASP A 240 7.33 30.27 -14.70
N CYS A 241 8.47 29.88 -14.11
CA CYS A 241 9.83 30.30 -14.45
C CYS A 241 10.46 29.46 -15.57
N ALA A 242 9.75 28.46 -16.08
CA ALA A 242 10.21 27.58 -17.13
C ALA A 242 9.27 27.62 -18.35
N SER A 243 9.84 27.65 -19.54
CA SER A 243 9.14 27.47 -20.81
C SER A 243 9.56 26.17 -21.49
N ILE A 244 8.62 25.52 -22.15
CA ILE A 244 8.80 24.19 -22.76
C ILE A 244 8.62 24.29 -24.26
N SER A 245 9.46 23.60 -25.02
CA SER A 245 9.28 23.39 -26.46
C SER A 245 9.66 21.97 -26.87
N PHE A 246 8.93 21.42 -27.85
CA PHE A 246 9.11 20.08 -28.40
C PHE A 246 8.43 19.97 -29.78
N ASP A 247 8.83 19.00 -30.60
CA ASP A 247 8.13 18.69 -31.85
C ASP A 247 6.80 17.98 -31.54
N LYS A 248 5.69 18.51 -32.05
CA LYS A 248 4.34 17.97 -31.85
C LYS A 248 4.01 16.79 -32.77
N LYS A 249 4.89 16.44 -33.69
CA LYS A 249 4.69 15.28 -34.57
C LYS A 249 4.72 13.98 -33.76
N PRO A 250 3.89 12.99 -34.13
CA PRO A 250 4.01 11.64 -33.61
C PRO A 250 5.41 11.07 -33.86
N VAL A 251 5.96 10.38 -32.86
CA VAL A 251 7.27 9.73 -32.91
C VAL A 251 7.06 8.26 -33.24
N ILE A 252 7.71 7.79 -34.30
CA ILE A 252 7.69 6.38 -34.72
C ILE A 252 8.31 5.46 -33.67
N VAL A 253 8.02 4.17 -33.74
CA VAL A 253 8.70 3.12 -32.95
C VAL A 253 10.21 3.25 -33.13
N ASP A 254 10.96 3.16 -32.03
CA ASP A 254 12.41 3.41 -31.93
C ASP A 254 12.90 4.82 -32.28
N GLY A 255 11.99 5.74 -32.65
CA GLY A 255 12.31 7.15 -32.86
C GLY A 255 12.51 7.91 -31.55
N SER A 256 13.18 9.06 -31.65
CA SER A 256 13.39 9.97 -30.52
C SER A 256 12.76 11.34 -30.77
N LEU A 257 12.41 12.03 -29.69
CA LEU A 257 12.13 13.47 -29.70
C LEU A 257 12.94 14.19 -28.62
N GLN A 258 13.08 15.50 -28.77
CA GLN A 258 13.70 16.35 -27.76
C GLN A 258 12.65 17.24 -27.08
N VAL A 259 12.62 17.21 -25.75
CA VAL A 259 11.90 18.18 -24.94
C VAL A 259 12.92 19.19 -24.42
N MET A 260 12.78 20.44 -24.84
CA MET A 260 13.64 21.55 -24.45
C MET A 260 12.95 22.38 -23.37
N VAL A 261 13.62 22.56 -22.23
CA VAL A 261 13.14 23.31 -21.08
C VAL A 261 14.05 24.50 -20.86
N THR A 262 13.55 25.70 -21.10
CA THR A 262 14.29 26.95 -20.86
C THR A 262 13.87 27.51 -19.51
N VAL A 263 14.83 27.66 -18.60
CA VAL A 263 14.62 28.21 -17.26
C VAL A 263 15.10 29.65 -17.22
N LYS A 264 14.24 30.54 -16.71
CA LYS A 264 14.54 31.94 -16.39
C LYS A 264 14.23 32.19 -14.91
N PRO A 265 15.24 32.14 -14.02
CA PRO A 265 14.99 32.26 -12.60
C PRO A 265 14.49 33.66 -12.22
N LYS A 266 13.50 33.69 -11.31
CA LYS A 266 12.92 34.91 -10.74
C LYS A 266 13.36 35.18 -9.29
N GLU A 267 13.97 34.19 -8.66
CA GLU A 267 14.39 34.22 -7.26
C GLU A 267 15.81 33.65 -7.13
N ILE A 268 16.54 34.09 -6.10
CA ILE A 268 17.91 33.67 -5.78
C ILE A 268 17.86 32.37 -4.95
N GLY A 269 18.86 31.50 -5.13
CA GLY A 269 19.01 30.27 -4.36
C GLY A 269 18.90 28.99 -5.20
N PHE A 270 18.81 27.85 -4.51
CA PHE A 270 18.69 26.56 -5.18
C PHE A 270 17.28 26.37 -5.76
N PHE A 271 17.20 25.81 -6.96
CA PHE A 271 15.92 25.42 -7.56
C PHE A 271 15.94 23.96 -8.03
N SER A 272 14.77 23.32 -7.92
CA SER A 272 14.50 22.00 -8.49
C SER A 272 13.13 22.03 -9.16
N GLN A 273 13.14 21.98 -10.48
CA GLN A 273 11.95 22.08 -11.31
C GLN A 273 11.59 20.70 -11.87
N THR A 274 10.32 20.31 -11.72
CA THR A 274 9.80 19.08 -12.35
C THR A 274 8.97 19.44 -13.58
N VAL A 275 9.24 18.75 -14.68
CA VAL A 275 8.47 18.82 -15.93
C VAL A 275 7.76 17.48 -16.12
N ILE A 276 6.45 17.53 -16.33
CA ILE A 276 5.58 16.37 -16.44
C ILE A 276 5.11 16.27 -17.89
N VAL A 277 5.54 15.21 -18.57
CA VAL A 277 5.15 14.88 -19.95
C VAL A 277 4.05 13.82 -19.91
N LYS A 278 2.91 14.10 -20.54
CA LYS A 278 1.78 13.18 -20.71
C LYS A 278 1.74 12.69 -22.16
N SER A 279 1.59 11.40 -22.36
CA SER A 279 1.52 10.76 -23.68
C SER A 279 0.34 9.79 -23.79
N ASN A 280 0.12 9.26 -24.98
CA ASN A 280 -0.89 8.24 -25.28
C ASN A 280 -0.49 6.82 -24.87
N ILE A 281 0.81 6.50 -24.78
CA ILE A 281 1.32 5.13 -24.60
C ILE A 281 1.86 4.84 -23.19
N SER A 282 2.05 5.86 -22.34
CA SER A 282 2.58 5.69 -20.99
C SER A 282 1.89 6.60 -19.97
N ASN A 283 2.04 6.27 -18.69
CA ASN A 283 1.81 7.24 -17.61
C ASN A 283 2.76 8.43 -17.73
N PHE A 284 2.60 9.41 -16.84
CA PHE A 284 3.43 10.61 -16.81
C PHE A 284 4.94 10.31 -16.75
N VAL A 285 5.69 10.86 -17.69
CA VAL A 285 7.16 10.91 -17.66
C VAL A 285 7.57 12.17 -16.90
N LYS A 286 8.45 12.03 -15.91
CA LYS A 286 8.97 13.14 -15.10
C LYS A 286 10.40 13.45 -15.51
N LEU A 287 10.66 14.71 -15.83
CA LEU A 287 11.98 15.25 -16.14
C LEU A 287 12.33 16.26 -15.06
N ARG A 288 13.61 16.30 -14.64
CA ARG A 288 14.05 17.20 -13.56
C ARG A 288 15.11 18.18 -14.05
N VAL A 289 14.95 19.45 -13.73
CA VAL A 289 15.95 20.49 -13.98
C VAL A 289 16.35 21.08 -12.63
N VAL A 290 17.66 21.07 -12.32
CA VAL A 290 18.19 21.62 -11.07
C VAL A 290 19.25 22.67 -11.33
N GLY A 291 19.50 23.53 -10.35
CA GLY A 291 20.56 24.52 -10.44
C GLY A 291 20.58 25.46 -9.23
N HIS A 292 21.46 26.46 -9.30
CA HIS A 292 21.61 27.49 -8.27
C HIS A 292 21.60 28.87 -8.91
N VAL A 293 20.86 29.80 -8.33
CA VAL A 293 20.81 31.19 -8.81
C VAL A 293 21.67 32.06 -7.91
N ASN A 294 22.65 32.72 -8.51
CA ASN A 294 23.52 33.70 -7.88
C ASN A 294 23.00 35.12 -8.14
N ASN A 295 23.45 36.04 -7.29
CA ASN A 295 23.16 37.47 -7.41
C ASN A 295 24.02 38.15 -8.49
#